data_AF-A0A7S0PP75-F1
#
_entry.id   AF-A0A7S0PP75-F1
#
_cell.length_a   1.000
_cell.length_b   1.000
_cell.length_c   1.000
_cell.angle_alpha   90.00
_cell.angle_beta   90.00
_cell.angle_gamma   90.00
#
_symmetry.space_group_name_H-M   'P 1'
#
loop_
_entity.id
_entity.type
_entity.pdbx_description
1 polymer ?
#
loop_
_entity_poly.entity_id
_entity_poly.type
_entity_poly.pdbx_seq_one_letter_code
_entity_poly.pdbx_strand_id
1 'polypeptide(L)'
;VTSARASAPRESKRPRHDPSTGAMGLTASSLNLTQYDVEEVQEHCGGKFNSREIQCLYKRFRTLDKRHKGYISEDELMSIPELAISPLAPRVTQVFQNLNFKDFCRVLAAMSDRATREDKLDFMFRVSADLFFCGRRPAS
;
A
#
# COMPACT_ATOMS: atom_id res chain seq x y z
N VAL A 1 34.17 64.94 4.41
CA VAL A 1 34.49 63.59 4.93
C VAL A 1 33.28 63.00 5.63
N THR A 2 32.44 62.26 4.91
CA THR A 2 31.42 61.39 5.52
C THR A 2 31.29 60.15 4.65
N SER A 3 31.77 59.04 5.20
CA SER A 3 31.75 57.70 4.63
C SER A 3 30.38 57.07 4.89
N ALA A 4 29.68 56.66 3.84
CA ALA A 4 28.48 55.85 3.94
C ALA A 4 28.76 54.47 3.32
N ARG A 5 28.89 53.49 4.21
CA ARG A 5 29.11 52.08 3.95
C ARG A 5 27.77 51.42 3.63
N ALA A 6 27.63 50.85 2.44
CA ALA A 6 26.48 50.01 2.09
C ALA A 6 26.96 48.59 1.75
N SER A 7 26.53 47.64 2.56
CA SER A 7 26.86 46.22 2.50
C SER A 7 26.00 45.49 1.46
N ALA A 8 26.61 44.53 0.76
CA ALA A 8 26.00 43.66 -0.24
C ALA A 8 24.91 42.72 0.32
N PRO A 9 23.93 42.28 -0.49
CA PRO A 9 22.95 41.28 -0.07
C PRO A 9 23.50 39.85 -0.16
N ARG A 10 23.13 39.02 0.82
CA ARG A 10 23.49 37.60 0.93
C ARG A 10 22.71 36.75 -0.09
N GLU A 11 23.44 36.00 -0.89
CA GLU A 11 22.93 34.97 -1.79
C GLU A 11 22.41 33.76 -0.98
N SER A 12 21.10 33.55 -1.00
CA SER A 12 20.42 32.42 -0.37
C SER A 12 20.42 31.23 -1.33
N LYS A 13 21.33 30.28 -1.11
CA LYS A 13 21.38 28.99 -1.81
C LYS A 13 20.09 28.19 -1.55
N ARG A 14 19.24 28.03 -2.57
CA ARG A 14 18.28 26.91 -2.61
C ARG A 14 19.02 25.64 -3.06
N PRO A 15 18.85 24.49 -2.41
CA PRO A 15 19.34 23.23 -2.95
C PRO A 15 18.44 22.78 -4.10
N ARG A 16 19.06 22.42 -5.23
CA ARG A 16 18.43 21.77 -6.38
C ARG A 16 18.18 20.31 -6.01
N HIS A 17 16.95 19.83 -6.24
CA HIS A 17 16.60 18.43 -6.10
C HIS A 17 16.58 17.84 -7.51
N ASP A 18 17.61 17.05 -7.85
CA ASP A 18 17.65 16.27 -9.09
C ASP A 18 16.81 15.00 -8.90
N PRO A 19 15.80 14.72 -9.75
CA PRO A 19 15.17 13.42 -9.77
C PRO A 19 15.92 12.55 -10.78
N SER A 20 17.03 11.95 -10.35
CA SER A 20 17.67 10.89 -11.13
C SER A 20 16.91 9.58 -10.92
N THR A 21 16.23 9.19 -11.99
CA THR A 21 15.80 7.85 -12.38
C THR A 21 16.58 6.73 -11.68
N GLY A 22 15.86 5.92 -10.90
CA GLY A 22 16.35 4.68 -10.31
C GLY A 22 15.20 3.71 -10.13
N ALA A 23 14.83 3.02 -11.20
CA ALA A 23 14.03 1.81 -11.11
C ALA A 23 14.81 0.80 -10.25
N MET A 24 14.42 0.64 -8.98
CA MET A 24 14.98 -0.39 -8.12
C MET A 24 13.87 -1.38 -7.80
N GLY A 25 13.91 -2.50 -8.52
CA GLY A 25 13.00 -3.61 -8.33
C GLY A 25 12.97 -4.02 -6.86
N LEU A 26 11.77 -4.36 -6.40
CA LEU A 26 11.49 -4.90 -5.08
C LEU A 26 12.14 -6.28 -4.95
N THR A 27 13.46 -6.32 -4.74
CA THR A 27 14.13 -7.54 -4.29
C THR A 27 13.96 -7.65 -2.79
N ALA A 28 13.41 -8.79 -2.37
CA ALA A 28 12.99 -9.18 -1.03
C ALA A 28 14.12 -9.21 0.04
N SER A 29 14.88 -8.14 0.19
CA SER A 29 16.20 -8.16 0.85
C SER A 29 16.28 -7.44 2.19
N SER A 30 15.17 -7.04 2.80
CA SER A 30 15.22 -6.45 4.15
C SER A 30 14.11 -7.01 5.01
N LEU A 31 14.50 -7.78 6.03
CA LEU A 31 13.62 -8.34 7.05
C LEU A 31 12.78 -7.26 7.76
N ASN A 32 13.14 -5.99 7.58
CA ASN A 32 12.49 -4.79 8.10
C ASN A 32 12.17 -3.84 6.93
N LEU A 33 11.00 -3.21 6.96
CA LEU A 33 10.67 -2.10 6.05
C LEU A 33 11.70 -0.97 6.23
N THR A 34 12.21 -0.46 5.12
CA THR A 34 12.99 0.78 5.14
C THR A 34 12.05 1.99 5.26
N GLN A 35 12.60 3.15 5.63
CA GLN A 35 11.83 4.40 5.66
C GLN A 35 11.24 4.73 4.28
N TYR A 36 11.97 4.42 3.20
CA TYR A 36 11.51 4.59 1.83
C TYR A 36 10.27 3.73 1.54
N ASP A 37 10.29 2.45 1.93
CA ASP A 37 9.14 1.56 1.75
C ASP A 37 7.90 2.05 2.50
N VAL A 38 8.09 2.61 3.70
CA VAL A 38 7.00 3.16 4.51
C VAL A 38 6.39 4.39 3.83
N GLU A 39 7.21 5.31 3.37
CA GLU A 39 6.75 6.52 2.66
C GLU A 39 6.03 6.16 1.37
N GLU A 40 6.55 5.19 0.61
CA GLU A 40 5.93 4.74 -0.64
C GLU A 40 4.54 4.10 -0.37
N VAL A 41 4.42 3.25 0.65
CA VAL A 41 3.13 2.66 1.04
C VAL A 41 2.16 3.73 1.55
N GLN A 42 2.67 4.71 2.29
CA GLN A 42 1.87 5.80 2.83
C GLN A 42 1.29 6.67 1.70
N GLU A 43 2.10 7.02 0.70
CA GLU A 43 1.65 7.71 -0.50
C GLU A 43 0.64 6.87 -1.29
N HIS A 44 0.93 5.58 -1.50
CA HIS A 44 0.06 4.66 -2.23
C HIS A 44 -1.33 4.50 -1.58
N CYS A 45 -1.40 4.61 -0.25
CA CYS A 45 -2.65 4.52 0.51
C CYS A 45 -3.32 5.89 0.73
N GLY A 46 -2.81 6.96 0.12
CA GLY A 46 -3.35 8.33 0.27
C GLY A 46 -3.20 8.89 1.69
N GLY A 47 -2.15 8.51 2.41
CA GLY A 47 -1.88 8.99 3.77
C GLY A 47 -2.84 8.45 4.85
N LYS A 48 -3.62 7.40 4.54
CA LYS A 48 -4.59 6.83 5.49
C LYS A 48 -3.96 6.11 6.67
N PHE A 49 -2.71 5.66 6.52
CA PHE A 49 -1.94 5.00 7.57
C PHE A 49 -0.73 5.84 7.99
N ASN A 50 -0.45 5.81 9.29
CA ASN A 50 0.78 6.36 9.86
C ASN A 50 1.93 5.34 9.75
N SER A 51 3.17 5.80 9.80
CA SER A 51 4.37 4.96 9.70
C SER A 51 4.38 3.78 10.69
N ARG A 52 3.89 4.01 11.92
CA ARG A 52 3.72 2.94 12.93
C ARG A 52 2.66 1.90 12.54
N GLU A 53 1.55 2.35 11.96
CA GLU A 53 0.47 1.46 11.49
C GLU A 53 0.99 0.57 10.36
N ILE A 54 1.74 1.14 9.41
CA ILE A 54 2.38 0.41 8.30
C ILE A 54 3.36 -0.63 8.82
N GLN A 55 4.21 -0.30 9.79
CA GLN A 55 5.11 -1.26 10.41
C GLN A 55 4.36 -2.40 11.13
N CYS A 56 3.24 -2.09 11.78
CA CYS A 56 2.40 -3.10 12.43
C CYS A 56 1.73 -4.03 11.40
N LEU A 57 1.22 -3.45 10.31
CA LEU A 57 0.64 -4.20 9.19
C LEU A 57 1.67 -5.13 8.55
N TYR A 58 2.91 -4.66 8.36
CA TYR A 58 3.98 -5.49 7.81
C TYR A 58 4.32 -6.68 8.71
N LYS A 59 4.41 -6.46 10.03
CA LYS A 59 4.61 -7.57 10.98
C LYS A 59 3.48 -8.60 10.88
N ARG A 60 2.23 -8.15 10.82
CA ARG A 60 1.06 -9.04 10.67
C ARG A 60 1.08 -9.78 9.32
N PHE A 61 1.40 -9.08 8.24
CA PHE A 61 1.53 -9.66 6.91
C PHE A 61 2.59 -10.77 6.89
N ARG A 62 3.73 -10.56 7.57
CA ARG A 62 4.77 -11.57 7.71
C ARG A 62 4.37 -12.78 8.55
N THR A 63 3.56 -12.58 9.58
CA THR A 63 2.99 -13.69 10.36
C THR A 63 2.06 -14.56 9.51
N LEU A 64 1.34 -13.94 8.56
CA LEU A 64 0.45 -14.63 7.63
C LEU A 64 1.22 -15.29 6.47
N ASP A 65 2.26 -14.66 5.94
CA ASP A 65 3.13 -15.23 4.91
C ASP A 65 4.16 -16.20 5.50
N LYS A 66 3.67 -17.37 5.95
CA LYS A 66 4.51 -18.43 6.55
C LYS A 66 5.60 -18.95 5.61
N ARG A 67 5.39 -18.82 4.30
CA ARG A 67 6.31 -19.28 3.25
C ARG A 67 7.27 -18.18 2.77
N HIS A 68 7.16 -16.97 3.30
CA HIS A 68 8.00 -15.80 2.97
C HIS A 68 8.10 -15.55 1.46
N LYS A 69 6.98 -15.71 0.75
CA LYS A 69 6.91 -15.54 -0.70
C LYS A 69 6.78 -14.07 -1.11
N GLY A 70 6.39 -13.19 -0.17
CA GLY A 70 6.05 -11.80 -0.44
C GLY A 70 4.59 -11.58 -0.86
N TYR A 71 3.77 -12.64 -0.86
CA TYR A 71 2.34 -12.59 -1.13
C TYR A 71 1.58 -13.62 -0.28
N ILE A 72 0.32 -13.33 0.03
CA ILE A 72 -0.54 -14.23 0.81
C ILE A 72 -1.30 -15.14 -0.16
N SER A 73 -1.16 -16.46 0.03
CA SER A 73 -1.92 -17.47 -0.72
C SER A 73 -3.28 -17.73 -0.04
N GLU A 74 -4.24 -18.29 -0.77
CA GLU A 74 -5.56 -18.67 -0.24
C GLU A 74 -5.45 -19.55 1.02
N ASP A 75 -4.62 -20.59 1.00
CA ASP A 75 -4.41 -21.48 2.14
C ASP A 75 -3.90 -20.74 3.40
N GLU A 76 -3.03 -19.74 3.21
CA GLU A 76 -2.50 -18.94 4.33
C GLU A 76 -3.57 -18.03 4.91
N LEU A 77 -4.48 -17.51 4.08
CA LEU A 77 -5.59 -16.69 4.52
C LEU A 77 -6.65 -17.53 5.26
N MET A 78 -6.93 -18.73 4.77
CA MET A 78 -7.81 -19.70 5.43
C MET A 78 -7.20 -20.29 6.71
N SER A 79 -5.90 -20.08 6.95
CA SER A 79 -5.28 -20.45 8.22
C SER A 79 -5.70 -19.56 9.40
N ILE A 80 -6.36 -18.42 9.12
CA ILE A 80 -6.99 -17.57 10.13
C ILE A 80 -8.33 -18.21 10.50
N PRO A 81 -8.48 -18.80 11.69
CA PRO A 81 -9.68 -19.55 12.06
C PRO A 81 -10.92 -18.65 12.08
N GLU A 82 -10.78 -17.39 12.49
CA GLU A 82 -11.87 -16.41 12.51
C GLU A 82 -12.36 -16.04 11.11
N LEU A 83 -11.47 -16.08 10.11
CA LEU A 83 -11.83 -15.80 8.73
C LEU A 83 -12.44 -17.05 8.08
N ALA A 84 -11.90 -18.24 8.32
CA ALA A 84 -12.38 -19.48 7.72
C ALA A 84 -13.85 -19.81 8.08
N ILE A 85 -14.30 -19.41 9.26
CA ILE A 85 -15.70 -19.58 9.70
C ILE A 85 -16.64 -18.48 9.19
N SER A 86 -16.10 -17.42 8.57
CA SER A 86 -16.89 -16.30 8.07
C SER A 86 -17.60 -16.68 6.76
N PRO A 87 -18.90 -16.40 6.61
CA PRO A 87 -19.59 -16.61 5.33
C PRO A 87 -19.01 -15.74 4.19
N LEU A 88 -18.21 -14.72 4.52
CA LEU A 88 -17.50 -13.87 3.56
C LEU A 88 -16.13 -14.44 3.18
N ALA A 89 -15.65 -15.52 3.80
CA ALA A 89 -14.33 -16.08 3.55
C ALA A 89 -14.05 -16.30 2.06
N PRO A 90 -14.94 -16.93 1.26
CA PRO A 90 -14.67 -17.17 -0.16
C PRO A 90 -14.48 -15.86 -0.94
N ARG A 91 -15.26 -14.82 -0.61
CA ARG A 91 -15.18 -13.50 -1.24
C ARG A 91 -13.87 -12.79 -0.86
N VAL A 92 -13.54 -12.81 0.43
CA VAL A 92 -12.31 -12.18 0.94
C VAL A 92 -11.10 -12.87 0.34
N THR A 93 -11.06 -14.19 0.31
CA THR A 93 -10.00 -14.96 -0.34
C THR A 93 -9.84 -14.62 -1.80
N GLN A 94 -10.93 -14.49 -2.56
CA GLN A 94 -10.87 -14.08 -3.96
C GLN A 94 -10.25 -12.68 -4.16
N VAL A 95 -10.48 -11.76 -3.21
CA VAL A 95 -9.94 -10.38 -3.27
C VAL A 95 -8.49 -10.32 -2.78
N PHE A 96 -8.14 -11.13 -1.79
CA PHE A 96 -6.85 -11.08 -1.09
C PHE A 96 -5.82 -12.11 -1.59
N GLN A 97 -6.22 -13.04 -2.48
CA GLN A 97 -5.29 -14.01 -3.07
C GLN A 97 -4.17 -13.32 -3.85
N ASN A 98 -2.94 -13.77 -3.63
CA ASN A 98 -1.74 -13.32 -4.35
C ASN A 98 -1.46 -11.82 -4.25
N LEU A 99 -2.02 -11.12 -3.25
CA LEU A 99 -1.69 -9.72 -3.01
C LEU A 99 -0.31 -9.58 -2.39
N ASN A 100 0.48 -8.64 -2.92
CA ASN A 100 1.70 -8.18 -2.28
C ASN A 100 1.36 -7.26 -1.08
N PHE A 101 2.37 -6.88 -0.30
CA PHE A 101 2.18 -6.03 0.87
C PHE A 101 1.54 -4.66 0.55
N LYS A 102 1.90 -4.04 -0.59
CA LYS A 102 1.37 -2.72 -1.00
C LYS A 102 -0.12 -2.82 -1.34
N ASP A 103 -0.51 -3.84 -2.12
CA ASP A 103 -1.89 -4.11 -2.48
C ASP A 103 -2.73 -4.52 -1.26
N PHE A 104 -2.16 -5.32 -0.36
CA PHE A 104 -2.78 -5.65 0.92
C PHE A 104 -3.10 -4.38 1.72
N CYS A 105 -2.12 -3.47 1.86
CA CYS A 105 -2.34 -2.18 2.48
C CYS A 105 -3.40 -1.35 1.77
N ARG A 106 -3.43 -1.33 0.43
CA ARG A 106 -4.45 -0.59 -0.34
C ARG A 106 -5.86 -1.12 -0.07
N VAL A 107 -6.05 -2.43 0.00
CA VAL A 107 -7.35 -3.02 0.33
C VAL A 107 -7.77 -2.63 1.75
N LEU A 108 -6.87 -2.74 2.72
CA LEU A 108 -7.14 -2.30 4.09
C LEU A 108 -7.39 -0.79 4.18
N ALA A 109 -6.73 0.01 3.35
CA ALA A 109 -6.92 1.46 3.27
C ALA A 109 -8.33 1.80 2.79
N ALA A 110 -8.90 1.03 1.87
CA ALA A 110 -10.27 1.19 1.40
C ALA A 110 -11.31 0.75 2.44
N MET A 111 -10.97 -0.21 3.30
CA MET A 111 -11.83 -0.69 4.39
C MET A 111 -11.70 0.12 5.69
N SER A 112 -10.68 0.97 5.81
CA SER A 112 -10.43 1.80 6.99
C SER A 112 -11.57 2.81 7.22
N ASP A 113 -11.77 3.20 8.48
CA ASP A 113 -12.69 4.28 8.85
C ASP A 113 -12.29 5.63 8.24
N ARG A 114 -11.00 5.81 7.94
CA ARG A 114 -10.45 7.00 7.27
C ARG A 114 -10.68 7.01 5.75
N ALA A 115 -11.26 5.96 5.18
CA ALA A 115 -11.54 5.88 3.74
C ALA A 115 -12.76 6.73 3.37
N THR A 116 -12.67 7.44 2.24
CA THR A 116 -13.81 8.22 1.74
C THR A 116 -14.91 7.30 1.23
N ARG A 117 -16.13 7.84 1.10
CA ARG A 117 -17.24 7.11 0.50
C ARG A 117 -16.90 6.63 -0.92
N GLU A 118 -16.17 7.43 -1.69
CA GLU A 118 -15.75 7.09 -3.05
C GLU A 118 -14.79 5.89 -3.06
N ASP A 119 -13.79 5.86 -2.17
CA ASP A 119 -12.88 4.71 -2.02
C ASP A 119 -13.64 3.42 -1.68
N LYS A 120 -14.62 3.51 -0.78
CA LYS A 120 -15.44 2.36 -0.36
C LYS A 120 -16.32 1.87 -1.50
N LEU A 121 -16.91 2.79 -2.27
CA LEU A 121 -17.71 2.47 -3.44
C LEU A 121 -16.86 1.84 -4.52
N ASP A 122 -15.71 2.43 -4.87
CA ASP A 122 -14.77 1.88 -5.85
C ASP A 122 -14.33 0.47 -5.47
N PHE A 123 -13.99 0.25 -4.20
CA PHE A 123 -13.67 -1.08 -3.69
C PHE A 123 -14.86 -2.04 -3.77
N MET A 124 -16.05 -1.63 -3.33
CA MET A 124 -17.25 -2.47 -3.43
C MET A 124 -17.58 -2.84 -4.87
N PHE A 125 -17.45 -1.90 -5.81
CA PHE A 125 -17.65 -2.15 -7.24
C PHE A 125 -16.58 -3.07 -7.78
N ARG A 126 -15.30 -2.90 -7.40
CA ARG A 126 -14.23 -3.80 -7.84
C ARG A 126 -14.45 -5.24 -7.37
N VAL A 127 -14.80 -5.40 -6.09
CA VAL A 127 -15.15 -6.71 -5.54
C VAL A 127 -16.37 -7.24 -6.30
N SER A 128 -17.46 -6.48 -6.37
CA SER A 128 -18.73 -6.94 -6.95
C SER A 128 -18.72 -7.14 -8.47
N ALA A 129 -17.90 -6.41 -9.24
CA ALA A 129 -17.83 -6.50 -10.69
C ALA A 129 -17.20 -7.81 -11.18
N ASP A 130 -16.35 -8.45 -10.37
CA ASP A 130 -15.89 -9.83 -10.63
C ASP A 130 -17.04 -10.85 -10.68
N LEU A 131 -18.20 -10.56 -10.07
CA LEU A 131 -19.41 -11.39 -10.22
C LEU A 131 -20.14 -11.13 -11.54
N PHE A 132 -19.95 -9.96 -12.16
CA PHE A 132 -20.62 -9.61 -13.42
C PHE A 132 -19.83 -10.06 -14.66
N PHE A 133 -18.49 -10.07 -14.62
CA PHE A 133 -17.69 -10.48 -15.78
C PHE A 133 -17.62 -12.00 -16.00
N CYS A 134 -17.95 -12.81 -14.99
CA CYS A 134 -18.08 -14.26 -15.16
C CYS A 134 -19.35 -14.67 -15.98
N GLY A 135 -20.22 -13.72 -16.34
CA GLY A 135 -21.45 -13.96 -17.11
C GLY A 135 -21.41 -13.55 -18.59
N ARG A 136 -20.35 -12.90 -19.08
CA ARG A 136 -20.19 -12.58 -20.51
C ARG A 136 -18.96 -13.27 -21.10
N ARG A 137 -19.08 -14.57 -21.36
CA ARG A 137 -18.32 -15.13 -22.49
C ARG A 137 -18.86 -14.46 -23.76
N PRO A 138 -18.02 -13.81 -24.58
CA PRO A 138 -18.42 -13.54 -25.95
C PRO A 138 -18.63 -14.91 -26.61
N ALA A 139 -19.85 -15.16 -27.07
CA ALA A 139 -20.12 -16.27 -27.96
C ALA A 139 -19.35 -15.99 -29.25
N SER A 140 -18.36 -16.83 -29.53
CA SER A 140 -17.76 -16.98 -30.86
C SER A 140 -18.43 -18.15 -31.55
#